data_AF-A0A4S9TAN8-F1
#
_entry.id   AF-A0A4S9TAN8-F1
#
_cell.length_a   1.000
_cell.length_b   1.000
_cell.length_c   1.000
_cell.angle_alpha   90.00
_cell.angle_beta   90.00
_cell.angle_gamma   90.00
#
_symmetry.space_group_name_H-M   'P 1'
#
loop_
_entity.id
_entity.type
_entity.pdbx_description
1 polymer ?
#
loop_
_entity_poly.entity_id
_entity_poly.type
_entity_poly.pdbx_seq_one_letter_code
_entity_poly.pdbx_strand_id
1 'polypeptide(L)'
;MGPSTSEYIFIRACIAFLHWIAPLSITVSIATFCYRPSRSEGFSLQGVLNIWALLETAFYIVVFLPLRRHLQKPASHPKLVPYEQRRQEFIRCMGTVPDLDQFLSKWFRDSPLSEIKRENIKEFLRWAFLDIDDIDETYEEEVEEYVQMIEKNRQRQFEPGRGNAVCIRLTFDEVNLLHRSLFWYLCVFVVDCSTSVRLFCHGFNYHRTRLRRFFSVFPLRPHNAIAPRESLSDILTYWHRPHNSKTRLPILFIHGIGIGLYPYVDLLREINKDLKGTDS
;
A
#
# COMPACT_ATOMS: atom_id res chain seq x y z
N MET A 1 5.55 10.51 19.98
CA MET A 1 4.59 10.28 21.08
C MET A 1 3.69 9.13 20.65
N GLY A 2 3.68 8.03 21.41
CA GLY A 2 2.77 6.91 21.13
C GLY A 2 1.31 7.30 21.43
N PRO A 3 0.33 6.61 20.85
CA PRO A 3 -1.07 6.86 21.16
C PRO A 3 -1.31 6.64 22.66
N SER A 4 -2.12 7.51 23.27
CA SER A 4 -2.63 7.30 24.62
C SER A 4 -3.38 5.96 24.69
N THR A 5 -3.47 5.36 25.88
CA THR A 5 -4.15 4.07 26.06
C THR A 5 -5.60 4.10 25.53
N SER A 6 -6.30 5.23 25.71
CA SER A 6 -7.65 5.43 25.18
C SER A 6 -7.69 5.46 23.65
N GLU A 7 -6.77 6.18 23.01
CA GLU A 7 -6.65 6.19 21.54
C GLU A 7 -6.33 4.81 20.98
N TYR A 8 -5.44 4.07 21.64
CA TYR A 8 -5.11 2.71 21.23
C TYR A 8 -6.34 1.78 21.32
N ILE A 9 -7.10 1.84 22.42
CA ILE A 9 -8.34 1.06 22.58
C ILE A 9 -9.35 1.45 21.51
N PHE A 10 -9.54 2.75 21.27
CA PHE A 10 -10.44 3.25 20.24
C PHE A 10 -10.06 2.73 18.85
N ILE A 11 -8.78 2.83 18.46
CA ILE A 11 -8.29 2.33 17.18
C ILE A 11 -8.53 0.82 17.06
N ARG A 12 -8.22 0.04 18.11
CA ARG A 12 -8.46 -1.41 18.11
C ARG A 12 -9.94 -1.75 17.99
N ALA A 13 -10.81 -1.00 18.66
CA ALA A 13 -12.26 -1.17 18.55
C ALA A 13 -12.77 -0.85 17.14
N CYS A 14 -12.29 0.23 16.51
CA CYS A 14 -12.63 0.56 15.12
C CYS A 14 -12.14 -0.50 14.14
N ILE A 15 -10.91 -0.99 14.31
CA ILE A 15 -10.36 -2.08 13.51
C ILE A 15 -11.23 -3.32 13.64
N ALA A 16 -11.54 -3.74 14.88
CA ALA A 16 -12.41 -4.89 15.12
C ALA A 16 -13.77 -4.70 14.44
N PHE A 17 -14.44 -3.56 14.68
CA PHE A 17 -15.72 -3.24 14.07
C PHE A 17 -15.69 -3.39 12.54
N LEU A 18 -14.71 -2.78 11.86
CA LEU A 18 -14.58 -2.84 10.40
C LEU A 18 -14.33 -4.27 9.88
N HIS A 19 -13.58 -5.09 10.62
CA HIS A 19 -13.31 -6.48 10.23
C HIS A 19 -14.55 -7.37 10.40
N TRP A 20 -15.44 -7.07 11.35
CA TRP A 20 -16.67 -7.82 11.58
C TRP A 20 -17.79 -7.52 10.57
N ILE A 21 -17.71 -6.44 9.80
CA ILE A 21 -18.74 -6.07 8.81
C ILE A 21 -18.97 -7.18 7.78
N ALA A 22 -17.90 -7.70 7.18
CA ALA A 22 -18.01 -8.74 6.15
C ALA A 22 -18.60 -10.07 6.67
N PRO A 23 -18.09 -10.69 7.76
CA PRO A 23 -18.66 -11.95 8.25
C PRO A 23 -20.11 -11.78 8.71
N LEU A 24 -20.46 -10.68 9.39
CA LEU A 24 -21.84 -10.42 9.78
C LEU A 24 -22.76 -10.26 8.56
N SER A 25 -22.30 -9.53 7.53
CA SER A 25 -23.05 -9.34 6.29
C SER A 25 -23.30 -10.67 5.57
N ILE A 26 -22.31 -11.56 5.54
CA ILE A 26 -22.43 -12.91 4.98
C ILE A 26 -23.46 -13.73 5.77
N THR A 27 -23.35 -13.75 7.11
CA THR A 27 -24.30 -14.48 7.97
C THR A 27 -25.73 -13.97 7.79
N VAL A 28 -25.95 -12.66 7.77
CA VAL A 28 -27.27 -12.05 7.55
C VAL A 28 -27.81 -12.38 6.15
N SER A 29 -26.95 -12.36 5.13
CA SER A 29 -27.35 -12.69 3.76
C SER A 29 -27.77 -14.16 3.63
N ILE A 30 -27.03 -15.09 4.26
CA ILE A 30 -27.37 -16.52 4.31
C ILE A 30 -28.68 -16.74 5.08
N ALA A 31 -28.82 -16.14 6.26
CA ALA A 31 -30.03 -16.25 7.07
C ALA A 31 -31.26 -15.73 6.30
N THR A 32 -31.16 -14.56 5.65
CA THR A 32 -32.25 -13.99 4.85
C THR A 32 -32.62 -14.89 3.67
N PHE A 33 -31.63 -15.54 3.04
CA PHE A 33 -31.86 -16.50 1.96
C PHE A 33 -32.58 -17.77 2.46
N CYS A 34 -32.18 -18.31 3.61
CA CYS A 34 -32.76 -19.53 4.19
C CYS A 34 -34.18 -19.32 4.76
N TYR A 35 -34.43 -18.20 5.43
CA TYR A 35 -35.69 -17.97 6.15
C TYR A 35 -36.76 -17.22 5.35
N ARG A 36 -36.44 -16.76 4.11
CA ARG A 36 -37.32 -15.99 3.21
C ARG A 36 -38.38 -15.16 3.96
N PRO A 37 -37.98 -14.09 4.65
CA PRO A 37 -38.93 -13.28 5.40
C PRO A 37 -40.04 -12.76 4.48
N SER A 38 -41.29 -12.83 4.95
CA SER A 38 -42.46 -12.32 4.23
C SER A 38 -42.18 -10.87 3.80
N ARG A 39 -42.31 -10.62 2.49
CA ARG A 39 -41.92 -9.37 1.86
C ARG A 39 -42.89 -8.29 2.34
N SER A 40 -42.47 -7.46 3.28
CA SER A 40 -43.23 -6.26 3.64
C SER A 40 -43.13 -5.27 2.49
N GLU A 41 -44.29 -4.91 1.91
CA GLU A 41 -44.39 -3.90 0.86
C GLU A 41 -44.24 -2.51 1.47
N GLY A 42 -43.00 -2.10 1.77
CA GLY A 42 -42.70 -0.77 2.31
C GLY A 42 -41.20 -0.50 2.49
N PHE A 43 -40.84 0.77 2.64
CA PHE A 43 -39.49 1.17 3.02
C PHE A 43 -39.23 0.77 4.47
N SER A 44 -38.55 -0.35 4.67
CA SER A 44 -38.13 -0.82 6.00
C SER A 44 -36.62 -0.68 6.14
N LEU A 45 -36.17 -0.17 7.28
CA LEU A 45 -34.75 -0.13 7.66
C LEU A 45 -34.11 -1.52 7.52
N GLN A 46 -34.85 -2.58 7.85
CA GLN A 46 -34.41 -3.97 7.69
C GLN A 46 -34.13 -4.31 6.21
N GLY A 47 -34.95 -3.81 5.29
CA GLY A 47 -34.74 -3.99 3.85
C GLY A 47 -33.44 -3.34 3.38
N VAL A 48 -33.15 -2.11 3.83
CA VAL A 48 -31.89 -1.41 3.51
C VAL A 48 -30.69 -2.17 4.06
N LEU A 49 -30.75 -2.61 5.31
CA LEU A 49 -29.67 -3.39 5.93
C LEU A 49 -29.44 -4.73 5.22
N ASN A 50 -30.50 -5.43 4.81
CA ASN A 50 -30.39 -6.67 4.06
C ASN A 50 -29.76 -6.46 2.67
N ILE A 51 -30.15 -5.38 1.97
CA ILE A 51 -29.55 -5.01 0.68
C ILE A 51 -28.07 -4.67 0.87
N TRP A 52 -27.73 -3.91 1.91
CA TRP A 52 -26.34 -3.58 2.23
C TRP A 52 -25.51 -4.83 2.53
N ALA A 53 -26.03 -5.73 3.37
CA ALA A 53 -25.39 -6.99 3.69
C ALA A 53 -25.17 -7.86 2.44
N LEU A 54 -26.12 -7.86 1.50
CA LEU A 54 -25.97 -8.54 0.22
C LEU A 54 -24.87 -7.92 -0.65
N LEU A 55 -24.80 -6.59 -0.71
CA LEU A 55 -23.74 -5.87 -1.45
C LEU A 55 -22.35 -6.12 -0.86
N GLU A 56 -22.21 -6.11 0.46
CA GLU A 56 -20.97 -6.47 1.16
C GLU A 56 -20.56 -7.91 0.87
N THR A 57 -21.52 -8.84 0.93
CA THR A 57 -21.30 -10.26 0.63
C THR A 57 -20.85 -10.45 -0.82
N ALA A 58 -21.54 -9.80 -1.76
CA ALA A 58 -21.19 -9.83 -3.18
C ALA A 58 -19.80 -9.23 -3.42
N PHE A 59 -19.48 -8.10 -2.79
CA PHE A 59 -18.16 -7.48 -2.87
C PHE A 59 -17.06 -8.40 -2.34
N TYR A 60 -17.29 -9.05 -1.20
CA TYR A 60 -16.36 -10.03 -0.64
C TYR A 60 -16.11 -11.20 -1.61
N ILE A 61 -17.17 -11.80 -2.16
CA ILE A 61 -17.06 -13.01 -2.99
C ILE A 61 -16.54 -12.69 -4.40
N VAL A 62 -17.00 -11.62 -5.03
CA VAL A 62 -16.75 -11.31 -6.44
C VAL A 62 -15.52 -10.43 -6.63
N VAL A 63 -15.20 -9.55 -5.67
CA VAL A 63 -14.04 -8.66 -5.79
C VAL A 63 -12.89 -9.15 -4.93
N PHE A 64 -13.10 -9.32 -3.62
CA PHE A 64 -12.00 -9.60 -2.70
C PHE A 64 -11.39 -11.00 -2.89
N LEU A 65 -12.20 -12.07 -2.97
CA LEU A 65 -11.65 -13.42 -3.12
C LEU A 65 -10.88 -13.62 -4.44
N PRO A 66 -11.36 -13.18 -5.62
CA PRO A 66 -10.59 -13.31 -6.86
C PRO A 66 -9.34 -12.44 -6.85
N LEU A 67 -9.41 -11.22 -6.32
CA LEU A 67 -8.26 -10.35 -6.17
C LEU A 67 -7.20 -10.99 -5.26
N ARG A 68 -7.61 -11.54 -4.11
CA ARG A 68 -6.71 -12.26 -3.20
C ARG A 68 -6.01 -13.39 -3.94
N ARG A 69 -6.75 -14.24 -4.67
CA ARG A 69 -6.16 -15.34 -5.46
C ARG A 69 -5.21 -14.84 -6.55
N HIS A 70 -5.54 -13.74 -7.22
CA HIS A 70 -4.71 -13.16 -8.25
C HIS A 70 -3.38 -12.63 -7.70
N LEU A 71 -3.41 -11.98 -6.53
CA LEU A 71 -2.23 -11.39 -5.90
C LEU A 71 -1.31 -12.41 -5.22
N GLN A 72 -1.78 -13.64 -4.96
CA GLN A 72 -0.92 -14.74 -4.51
C GLN A 72 -0.19 -15.45 -5.66
N LYS A 73 -0.37 -15.00 -6.91
CA LYS A 73 0.40 -15.57 -8.03
C LYS A 73 1.87 -15.19 -7.88
N PRO A 74 2.80 -16.10 -8.21
CA PRO A 74 4.23 -15.80 -8.15
C PRO A 74 4.56 -14.59 -9.03
N ALA A 75 5.50 -13.77 -8.56
CA ALA A 75 5.97 -12.63 -9.33
C ALA A 75 6.63 -13.11 -10.63
N SER A 76 6.46 -12.32 -11.70
CA SER A 76 7.17 -12.55 -12.95
C SER A 76 8.55 -11.88 -12.85
N HIS A 77 9.59 -12.69 -12.70
CA HIS A 77 10.95 -12.19 -12.62
C HIS A 77 11.56 -11.95 -14.01
N PRO A 78 12.33 -10.87 -14.20
CA PRO A 78 13.09 -10.67 -15.43
C PRO A 78 14.16 -11.76 -15.58
N LYS A 79 14.70 -11.91 -16.79
CA LYS A 79 15.86 -12.78 -16.99
C LYS A 79 17.05 -12.25 -16.21
N LEU A 80 17.79 -13.14 -15.57
CA LEU A 80 18.97 -12.79 -14.81
C LEU A 80 19.99 -12.08 -15.70
N VAL A 81 20.44 -10.91 -15.23
CA VAL A 81 21.56 -10.19 -15.86
C VAL A 81 22.86 -10.97 -15.66
N PRO A 82 23.88 -10.82 -16.52
CA PRO A 82 25.13 -11.58 -16.39
C PRO A 82 25.81 -11.43 -15.02
N TYR A 83 26.52 -12.48 -14.58
CA TYR A 83 27.23 -12.53 -13.30
C TYR A 83 28.02 -11.25 -12.97
N GLU A 84 28.81 -10.75 -13.93
CA GLU A 84 29.65 -9.56 -13.70
C GLU A 84 28.82 -8.30 -13.34
N GLN A 85 27.64 -8.15 -13.93
CA GLN A 85 26.75 -7.04 -13.59
C GLN A 85 26.13 -7.22 -12.20
N ARG A 86 25.66 -8.43 -11.87
CA ARG A 86 25.11 -8.74 -10.53
C ARG A 86 26.14 -8.48 -9.44
N ARG A 87 27.38 -8.90 -9.68
CA ARG A 87 28.50 -8.68 -8.76
C ARG A 87 28.79 -7.20 -8.53
N GLN A 88 28.75 -6.39 -9.59
CA GLN A 88 28.92 -4.93 -9.48
C GLN A 88 27.78 -4.27 -8.72
N GLU A 89 26.54 -4.71 -8.95
CA GLU A 89 25.36 -4.24 -8.21
C GLU A 89 25.46 -4.61 -6.74
N PHE A 90 25.87 -5.83 -6.42
CA PHE A 90 26.12 -6.28 -5.05
C PHE A 90 27.16 -5.39 -4.34
N ILE A 91 28.32 -5.17 -4.96
CA ILE A 91 29.38 -4.31 -4.39
C ILE A 91 28.83 -2.90 -4.13
N ARG A 92 28.09 -2.33 -5.09
CA ARG A 92 27.52 -0.99 -4.97
C ARG A 92 26.51 -0.92 -3.83
N CYS A 93 25.57 -1.86 -3.76
CA CYS A 93 24.55 -1.91 -2.72
C CYS A 93 25.19 -2.06 -1.34
N MET A 94 26.06 -3.06 -1.15
CA MET A 94 26.71 -3.30 0.14
C MET A 94 27.66 -2.16 0.56
N GLY A 95 28.25 -1.45 -0.40
CA GLY A 95 29.06 -0.26 -0.15
C GLY A 95 28.27 0.92 0.43
N THR A 96 26.95 0.99 0.20
CA THR A 96 26.09 2.04 0.75
C THR A 96 25.56 1.74 2.15
N VAL A 97 25.70 0.51 2.64
CA VAL A 97 25.17 0.09 3.95
C VAL A 97 26.12 0.54 5.06
N PRO A 98 25.75 1.50 5.93
CA PRO A 98 26.63 2.00 6.98
C PRO A 98 26.73 1.03 8.16
N ASP A 99 25.60 0.43 8.56
CA ASP A 99 25.47 -0.52 9.66
C ASP A 99 24.87 -1.83 9.12
N LEU A 100 25.70 -2.86 9.02
CA LEU A 100 25.30 -4.17 8.52
C LEU A 100 24.37 -4.89 9.50
N ASP A 101 24.59 -4.72 10.80
CA ASP A 101 23.84 -5.42 11.83
C ASP A 101 22.41 -4.92 11.89
N GLN A 102 22.24 -3.60 11.88
CA GLN A 102 20.92 -2.99 11.78
C GLN A 102 20.25 -3.32 10.44
N PHE A 103 21.00 -3.28 9.33
CA PHE A 103 20.48 -3.62 8.01
C PHE A 103 19.94 -5.06 7.98
N LEU A 104 20.74 -6.04 8.40
CA LEU A 104 20.33 -7.44 8.46
C LEU A 104 19.18 -7.61 9.44
N SER A 105 19.27 -7.12 10.67
CA SER A 105 18.16 -7.25 11.64
C SER A 105 16.83 -6.75 11.07
N LYS A 106 16.83 -5.60 10.37
CA LYS A 106 15.63 -5.07 9.71
C LYS A 106 15.10 -5.97 8.59
N TRP A 107 15.97 -6.48 7.74
CA TRP A 107 15.60 -7.42 6.67
C TRP A 107 15.15 -8.79 7.20
N PHE A 108 15.56 -9.16 8.41
CA PHE A 108 15.17 -10.37 9.12
C PHE A 108 14.11 -10.10 10.19
N ARG A 109 13.18 -9.16 9.96
CA ARG A 109 12.02 -8.90 10.84
C ARG A 109 12.38 -8.54 12.29
N ASP A 110 13.42 -7.74 12.46
CA ASP A 110 14.00 -7.36 13.75
C ASP A 110 14.51 -8.56 14.58
N SER A 111 14.88 -9.66 13.93
CA SER A 111 15.49 -10.82 14.58
C SER A 111 16.83 -10.48 15.26
N PRO A 112 17.16 -11.14 16.38
CA PRO A 112 18.48 -11.06 16.99
C PRO A 112 19.57 -11.55 16.03
N LEU A 113 20.72 -10.88 16.03
CA LEU A 113 21.85 -11.22 15.15
C LEU A 113 22.39 -12.64 15.39
N SER A 114 22.23 -13.18 16.59
CA SER A 114 22.62 -14.56 16.92
C SER A 114 21.78 -15.61 16.19
N GLU A 115 20.58 -15.26 15.74
CA GLU A 115 19.71 -16.14 14.97
C GLU A 115 19.92 -16.00 13.45
N ILE A 116 20.64 -14.97 13.01
CA ILE A 116 20.97 -14.72 11.60
C ILE A 116 22.28 -15.45 11.30
N LYS A 117 22.16 -16.67 10.79
CA LYS A 117 23.29 -17.53 10.44
C LYS A 117 23.57 -17.52 8.94
N ARG A 118 24.67 -18.16 8.54
CA ARG A 118 25.15 -18.17 7.15
C ARG A 118 24.06 -18.61 6.16
N GLU A 119 23.32 -19.66 6.47
CA GLU A 119 22.26 -20.16 5.56
C GLU A 119 21.09 -19.18 5.40
N ASN A 120 20.75 -18.44 6.46
CA ASN A 120 19.71 -17.41 6.40
C ASN A 120 20.16 -16.25 5.48
N ILE A 121 21.44 -15.90 5.50
CA ILE A 121 22.01 -14.85 4.64
C ILE A 121 22.07 -15.31 3.18
N LYS A 122 22.45 -16.56 2.94
CA LYS A 122 22.40 -17.14 1.59
C LYS A 122 20.99 -17.09 1.01
N GLU A 123 19.99 -17.47 1.80
CA GLU A 123 18.56 -17.37 1.43
C GLU A 123 18.18 -15.93 1.07
N PHE A 124 18.58 -14.96 1.89
CA PHE A 124 18.35 -13.54 1.61
C PHE A 124 19.02 -13.08 0.31
N LEU A 125 20.27 -13.49 0.04
CA LEU A 125 21.02 -13.09 -1.16
C LEU A 125 20.46 -13.73 -2.44
N ARG A 126 20.02 -14.99 -2.38
CA ARG A 126 19.34 -15.68 -3.50
C ARG A 126 18.09 -14.91 -3.91
N TRP A 127 17.30 -14.46 -2.95
CA TRP A 127 16.17 -13.60 -3.25
C TRP A 127 16.61 -12.22 -3.77
N ALA A 128 17.48 -11.51 -3.04
CA ALA A 128 17.75 -10.10 -3.29
C ALA A 128 18.50 -9.79 -4.61
N PHE A 129 19.39 -10.70 -5.05
CA PHE A 129 20.23 -10.50 -6.23
C PHE A 129 19.99 -11.50 -7.36
N LEU A 130 19.40 -12.65 -7.05
CA LEU A 130 19.16 -13.69 -8.05
C LEU A 130 17.68 -13.92 -8.35
N ASP A 131 16.75 -13.37 -7.58
CA ASP A 131 15.32 -13.64 -7.79
C ASP A 131 15.02 -15.16 -7.84
N ILE A 132 15.73 -15.97 -7.04
CA ILE A 132 15.57 -17.43 -6.96
C ILE A 132 15.07 -17.81 -5.56
N ASP A 133 14.04 -18.65 -5.50
CA ASP A 133 13.50 -19.21 -4.24
C ASP A 133 14.15 -20.56 -3.87
N ASP A 134 14.50 -21.37 -4.88
CA ASP A 134 15.06 -22.70 -4.71
C ASP A 134 16.60 -22.70 -4.56
N ILE A 135 17.13 -23.77 -3.94
CA ILE A 135 18.57 -23.99 -3.90
C ILE A 135 18.99 -24.54 -5.26
N ASP A 136 19.48 -23.65 -6.13
CA ASP A 136 20.09 -24.00 -7.41
C ASP A 136 21.61 -24.07 -7.24
N GLU A 137 22.16 -25.28 -7.38
CA GLU A 137 23.61 -25.54 -7.30
C GLU A 137 24.41 -24.66 -8.27
N THR A 138 23.81 -24.24 -9.39
CA THR A 138 24.44 -23.39 -10.42
C THR A 138 24.92 -22.05 -9.85
N TYR A 139 24.20 -21.49 -8.88
CA TYR A 139 24.51 -20.18 -8.31
C TYR A 139 25.06 -20.25 -6.89
N GLU A 140 25.27 -21.45 -6.36
CA GLU A 140 25.75 -21.62 -4.98
C GLU A 140 27.14 -21.00 -4.78
N GLU A 141 28.02 -21.14 -5.77
CA GLU A 141 29.36 -20.53 -5.74
C GLU A 141 29.31 -19.00 -5.71
N GLU A 142 28.40 -18.38 -6.47
CA GLU A 142 28.23 -16.92 -6.49
C GLU A 142 27.66 -16.40 -5.17
N VAL A 143 26.65 -17.08 -4.61
CA VAL A 143 26.07 -16.70 -3.32
C VAL A 143 27.11 -16.85 -2.21
N GLU A 144 27.93 -17.91 -2.27
CA GLU A 144 29.03 -18.14 -1.35
C GLU A 144 30.09 -17.03 -1.45
N GLU A 145 30.45 -16.60 -2.65
CA GLU A 145 31.32 -15.43 -2.86
C GLU A 145 30.74 -14.18 -2.19
N TYR A 146 29.45 -13.90 -2.38
CA TYR A 146 28.80 -12.74 -1.79
C TYR A 146 28.84 -12.77 -0.26
N VAL A 147 28.56 -13.92 0.37
CA VAL A 147 28.68 -14.08 1.82
C VAL A 147 30.11 -13.77 2.27
N GLN A 148 31.12 -14.36 1.62
CA GLN A 148 32.52 -14.12 1.96
C GLN A 148 32.93 -12.66 1.79
N MET A 149 32.40 -11.97 0.78
CA MET A 149 32.62 -10.53 0.58
C MET A 149 32.04 -9.70 1.73
N ILE A 150 30.85 -10.03 2.23
CA ILE A 150 30.26 -9.37 3.40
C ILE A 150 31.15 -9.59 4.62
N GLU A 151 31.54 -10.83 4.87
CA GLU A 151 32.36 -11.21 6.03
C GLU A 151 33.72 -10.50 6.02
N LYS A 152 34.37 -10.46 4.85
CA LYS A 152 35.68 -9.81 4.67
C LYS A 152 35.59 -8.30 4.82
N ASN A 153 34.60 -7.66 4.19
CA ASN A 153 34.47 -6.20 4.22
C ASN A 153 34.12 -5.67 5.61
N ARG A 154 33.47 -6.48 6.45
CA ARG A 154 33.05 -6.11 7.81
C ARG A 154 33.81 -6.81 8.92
N GLN A 155 34.87 -7.56 8.58
CA GLN A 155 35.76 -8.26 9.50
C GLN A 155 35.02 -9.14 10.53
N ARG A 156 33.91 -9.75 10.10
CA ARG A 156 33.04 -10.56 10.95
C ARG A 156 32.64 -11.83 10.21
N GLN A 157 32.70 -12.96 10.90
CA GLN A 157 32.23 -14.25 10.38
C GLN A 157 30.81 -14.50 10.88
N PHE A 158 29.95 -15.06 10.04
CA PHE A 158 28.63 -15.52 10.45
C PHE A 158 28.72 -16.93 11.04
N GLU A 159 27.86 -17.23 12.02
CA GLU A 159 27.81 -18.58 12.58
C GLU A 159 27.39 -19.60 11.50
N PRO A 160 28.00 -20.80 11.48
CA PRO A 160 27.62 -21.84 10.54
C PRO A 160 26.22 -22.40 10.87
N GLY A 161 25.54 -22.87 9.82
CA GLY A 161 24.22 -23.49 9.90
C GLY A 161 23.07 -22.51 9.67
N ARG A 162 21.86 -22.94 10.05
CA ARG A 162 20.61 -22.19 9.90
C ARG A 162 20.08 -21.83 11.29
N GLY A 163 19.79 -20.55 11.50
CA GLY A 163 19.08 -20.06 12.68
C GLY A 163 17.60 -19.85 12.40
N ASN A 164 16.86 -19.38 13.41
CA ASN A 164 15.41 -19.20 13.36
C ASN A 164 14.97 -17.91 12.64
N ALA A 165 15.91 -17.06 12.22
CA ALA A 165 15.60 -15.80 11.58
C ALA A 165 14.96 -16.01 10.18
N VAL A 166 13.90 -15.27 9.90
CA VAL A 166 13.18 -15.32 8.62
C VAL A 166 13.41 -14.02 7.87
N CYS A 167 14.00 -14.10 6.67
CA CYS A 167 14.19 -12.92 5.83
C CYS A 167 12.87 -12.46 5.20
N ILE A 168 12.77 -11.17 4.91
CA ILE A 168 11.69 -10.59 4.11
C ILE A 168 12.04 -10.79 2.63
N ARG A 169 11.17 -11.49 1.89
CA ARG A 169 11.32 -11.71 0.44
C ARG A 169 10.14 -11.14 -0.31
N LEU A 170 10.24 -9.88 -0.75
CA LEU A 170 9.09 -9.09 -1.23
C LEU A 170 8.33 -9.70 -2.42
N THR A 171 8.99 -10.55 -3.21
CA THR A 171 8.43 -11.16 -4.43
C THR A 171 7.96 -12.61 -4.23
N PHE A 172 8.39 -13.26 -3.16
CA PHE A 172 8.09 -14.67 -2.85
C PHE A 172 7.17 -14.83 -1.65
N ASP A 173 7.33 -13.99 -0.63
CA ASP A 173 6.51 -14.06 0.58
C ASP A 173 5.04 -13.77 0.25
N GLU A 174 4.14 -14.50 0.90
CA GLU A 174 2.70 -14.32 0.71
C GLU A 174 2.26 -12.89 1.04
N VAL A 175 1.44 -12.32 0.16
CA VAL A 175 0.88 -10.99 0.39
C VAL A 175 -0.25 -11.13 1.42
N ASN A 176 -0.02 -10.67 2.64
CA ASN A 176 -1.05 -10.67 3.69
C ASN A 176 -2.14 -9.62 3.39
N LEU A 177 -3.15 -10.02 2.61
CA LEU A 177 -4.30 -9.18 2.25
C LEU A 177 -5.34 -9.14 3.37
N LEU A 178 -5.50 -7.97 3.97
CA LEU A 178 -6.63 -7.66 4.84
C LEU A 178 -7.86 -7.28 4.01
N HIS A 179 -9.01 -7.87 4.33
CA HIS A 179 -10.26 -7.47 3.71
C HIS A 179 -10.67 -6.07 4.17
N ARG A 180 -10.78 -5.16 3.21
CA ARG A 180 -11.38 -3.83 3.41
C ARG A 180 -12.81 -3.90 2.88
N SER A 181 -13.79 -3.76 3.78
CA SER A 181 -15.21 -3.86 3.45
C SER A 181 -15.66 -2.78 2.47
N LEU A 182 -16.79 -2.99 1.80
CA LEU A 182 -17.41 -1.97 0.95
C LEU A 182 -17.72 -0.72 1.77
N PHE A 183 -18.11 -0.87 3.03
CA PHE A 183 -18.31 0.20 3.99
C PHE A 183 -17.04 1.02 4.23
N TRP A 184 -15.89 0.36 4.38
CA TRP A 184 -14.62 1.09 4.48
C TRP A 184 -14.38 1.94 3.22
N TYR A 185 -14.61 1.38 2.04
CA TYR A 185 -14.49 2.13 0.78
C TYR A 185 -15.51 3.25 0.65
N LEU A 186 -16.71 3.11 1.22
CA LEU A 186 -17.69 4.19 1.35
C LEU A 186 -17.16 5.32 2.25
N CYS A 187 -16.54 5.01 3.39
CA CYS A 187 -15.89 6.02 4.23
C CYS A 187 -14.78 6.77 3.46
N VAL A 188 -13.91 6.03 2.76
CA VAL A 188 -12.85 6.63 1.92
C VAL A 188 -13.45 7.52 0.83
N PHE A 189 -14.53 7.08 0.19
CA PHE A 189 -15.27 7.86 -0.80
C PHE A 189 -15.79 9.18 -0.23
N VAL A 190 -16.41 9.16 0.96
CA VAL A 190 -16.90 10.38 1.62
C VAL A 190 -15.76 11.35 1.95
N VAL A 191 -14.63 10.82 2.43
CA VAL A 191 -13.43 11.63 2.72
C VAL A 191 -12.85 12.23 1.43
N ASP A 192 -12.78 11.48 0.34
CA ASP A 192 -12.29 11.94 -0.96
C ASP A 192 -13.21 13.02 -1.56
N CYS A 193 -14.53 12.83 -1.49
CA CYS A 193 -15.53 13.82 -1.90
C CYS A 193 -15.39 15.12 -1.08
N SER A 194 -15.30 15.02 0.25
CA SER A 194 -15.16 16.21 1.10
C SER A 194 -13.83 16.94 0.85
N THR A 195 -12.74 16.20 0.66
CA THR A 195 -11.43 16.74 0.27
C THR A 195 -11.52 17.50 -1.03
N SER A 196 -12.18 16.91 -2.05
CA SER A 196 -12.35 17.52 -3.36
C SER A 196 -13.15 18.82 -3.26
N VAL A 197 -14.27 18.83 -2.52
CA VAL A 197 -15.06 20.04 -2.29
C VAL A 197 -14.22 21.12 -1.61
N ARG A 198 -13.46 20.78 -0.55
CA ARG A 198 -12.61 21.75 0.16
C ARG A 198 -11.52 22.33 -0.75
N LEU A 199 -10.86 21.50 -1.57
CA LEU A 199 -9.86 21.98 -2.53
C LEU A 199 -10.47 22.89 -3.61
N PHE A 200 -11.65 22.56 -4.13
CA PHE A 200 -12.40 23.45 -5.02
C PHE A 200 -12.74 24.78 -4.35
N CYS A 201 -13.25 24.76 -3.11
CA CYS A 201 -13.54 25.98 -2.33
C CYS A 201 -12.28 26.82 -2.07
N HIS A 202 -11.10 26.19 -2.04
CA HIS A 202 -9.81 26.89 -1.93
C HIS A 202 -9.22 27.30 -3.29
N GLY A 203 -9.95 27.19 -4.39
CA GLY A 203 -9.54 27.70 -5.71
C GLY A 203 -8.55 26.80 -6.45
N PHE A 204 -8.42 25.54 -6.02
CA PHE A 204 -7.73 24.53 -6.82
C PHE A 204 -8.68 24.00 -7.90
N ASN A 205 -8.11 23.74 -9.08
CA ASN A 205 -8.83 23.14 -10.19
C ASN A 205 -8.35 21.71 -10.36
N TYR A 206 -9.29 20.79 -10.44
CA TYR A 206 -8.97 19.39 -10.65
C TYR A 206 -8.80 19.07 -12.13
N HIS A 207 -7.71 18.37 -12.46
CA HIS A 207 -7.41 17.83 -13.77
C HIS A 207 -7.64 16.31 -13.75
N ARG A 208 -8.70 15.85 -14.43
CA ARG A 208 -9.10 14.45 -14.49
C ARG A 208 -8.40 13.69 -15.62
N THR A 209 -8.33 12.37 -15.49
CA THR A 209 -7.98 11.49 -16.60
C THR A 209 -9.16 11.33 -17.58
N ARG A 210 -8.93 10.68 -18.72
CA ARG A 210 -9.96 10.38 -19.70
C ARG A 210 -11.07 9.51 -19.08
N LEU A 211 -12.33 9.77 -19.43
CA LEU A 211 -13.51 9.07 -18.89
C LEU A 211 -13.48 7.55 -19.08
N ARG A 212 -12.80 7.04 -20.11
CA ARG A 212 -12.57 5.59 -20.32
C ARG A 212 -11.88 4.90 -19.13
N ARG A 213 -11.15 5.66 -18.29
CA ARG A 213 -10.46 5.16 -17.09
C ARG A 213 -11.25 5.40 -15.81
N PHE A 214 -12.51 5.83 -15.90
CA PHE A 214 -13.33 6.11 -14.72
C PHE A 214 -13.45 4.89 -13.79
N PHE A 215 -13.63 3.69 -14.36
CA PHE A 215 -13.74 2.44 -13.61
C PHE A 215 -12.38 1.77 -13.31
N SER A 216 -11.26 2.36 -13.71
CA SER A 216 -9.93 1.78 -13.42
C SER A 216 -9.41 2.15 -12.03
N VAL A 217 -10.13 3.01 -11.30
CA VAL A 217 -9.76 3.46 -9.95
C VAL A 217 -10.91 3.16 -9.00
N PHE A 218 -10.60 2.49 -7.89
CA PHE A 218 -11.55 2.19 -6.82
C PHE A 218 -11.03 2.73 -5.48
N PRO A 219 -11.86 3.40 -4.65
CA PRO A 219 -13.26 3.71 -4.87
C PRO A 219 -13.47 4.71 -6.01
N LEU A 220 -14.64 4.64 -6.65
CA LEU A 220 -14.97 5.53 -7.77
C LEU A 220 -14.96 6.99 -7.30
N ARG A 221 -14.48 7.89 -8.17
CA ARG A 221 -14.39 9.32 -7.88
C ARG A 221 -15.39 10.08 -8.76
N PRO A 222 -16.61 10.40 -8.30
CA PRO A 222 -17.64 10.99 -9.14
C PRO A 222 -17.24 12.35 -9.70
N HIS A 223 -16.39 13.09 -8.98
CA HIS A 223 -15.86 14.35 -9.47
C HIS A 223 -15.03 14.19 -10.76
N ASN A 224 -14.50 12.99 -11.06
CA ASN A 224 -13.88 12.69 -12.36
C ASN A 224 -14.88 12.69 -13.52
N ALA A 225 -16.18 12.47 -13.30
CA ALA A 225 -17.15 12.49 -14.39
C ALA A 225 -17.53 13.93 -14.80
N ILE A 226 -17.52 14.85 -13.84
CA ILE A 226 -18.00 16.23 -14.01
C ILE A 226 -16.88 17.26 -14.15
N ALA A 227 -15.63 16.92 -13.80
CA ALA A 227 -14.54 17.89 -13.84
C ALA A 227 -14.29 18.38 -15.28
N PRO A 228 -14.24 19.71 -15.50
CA PRO A 228 -14.18 20.28 -16.84
C PRO A 228 -12.78 20.17 -17.49
N ARG A 229 -11.73 19.98 -16.67
CA ARG A 229 -10.34 19.99 -17.15
C ARG A 229 -9.76 18.60 -17.22
N GLU A 230 -9.15 18.30 -18.35
CA GLU A 230 -8.41 17.05 -18.54
C GLU A 230 -6.93 17.25 -18.20
N SER A 231 -6.33 16.17 -17.69
CA SER A 231 -4.88 16.04 -17.54
C SER A 231 -4.26 15.75 -18.90
N LEU A 232 -3.08 16.31 -19.16
CA LEU A 232 -2.26 15.95 -20.32
C LEU A 232 -1.73 14.51 -20.23
N SER A 233 -1.69 13.96 -19.02
CA SER A 233 -1.30 12.57 -18.77
C SER A 233 -2.52 11.66 -18.75
N ASP A 234 -2.40 10.51 -19.39
CA ASP A 234 -3.43 9.48 -19.36
C ASP A 234 -3.54 8.78 -18.00
N ILE A 235 -2.50 8.83 -17.16
CA ILE A 235 -2.41 8.11 -15.88
C ILE A 235 -2.57 9.01 -14.65
N LEU A 236 -2.20 10.28 -14.75
CA LEU A 236 -2.06 11.14 -13.57
C LEU A 236 -3.23 12.13 -13.48
N THR A 237 -3.91 12.12 -12.32
CA THR A 237 -4.80 13.21 -11.92
C THR A 237 -4.08 14.13 -10.96
N TYR A 238 -4.44 15.42 -10.97
CA TYR A 238 -3.82 16.38 -10.06
C TYR A 238 -4.73 17.57 -9.79
N TRP A 239 -4.46 18.25 -8.67
CA TRP A 239 -5.06 19.53 -8.34
C TRP A 239 -4.07 20.63 -8.68
N HIS A 240 -4.55 21.65 -9.38
CA HIS A 240 -3.70 22.75 -9.84
C HIS A 240 -4.37 24.09 -9.58
N ARG A 241 -3.59 24.97 -8.96
CA ARG A 241 -3.90 26.39 -8.86
C ARG A 241 -2.88 27.15 -9.73
N PRO A 242 -3.33 28.01 -10.65
CA PRO A 242 -2.44 28.83 -11.46
C PRO A 242 -1.46 29.63 -10.61
N HIS A 243 -0.18 29.57 -10.99
CA HIS A 243 0.87 30.37 -10.39
C HIS A 243 0.90 31.76 -11.05
N ASN A 244 0.61 32.80 -10.26
CA ASN A 244 0.53 34.18 -10.76
C ASN A 244 1.69 35.07 -10.30
N SER A 245 2.56 34.58 -9.41
CA SER A 245 3.69 35.36 -8.91
C SER A 245 4.78 35.42 -9.96
N LYS A 246 5.45 36.57 -10.07
CA LYS A 246 6.65 36.73 -10.92
C LYS A 246 7.95 36.55 -10.16
N THR A 247 7.87 36.52 -8.83
CA THR A 247 9.04 36.56 -7.93
C THR A 247 9.19 35.28 -7.11
N ARG A 248 8.13 34.48 -6.98
CA ARG A 248 8.14 33.21 -6.23
C ARG A 248 8.22 32.03 -7.18
N LEU A 249 8.75 30.91 -6.68
CA LEU A 249 8.80 29.66 -7.42
C LEU A 249 7.47 28.90 -7.33
N PRO A 250 7.11 28.10 -8.35
CA PRO A 250 5.98 27.18 -8.26
C PRO A 250 6.26 26.07 -7.25
N ILE A 251 5.19 25.55 -6.63
CA ILE A 251 5.27 24.47 -5.64
C ILE A 251 4.68 23.19 -6.24
N LEU A 252 5.46 22.11 -6.25
CA LEU A 252 4.97 20.76 -6.51
C LEU A 252 4.80 20.02 -5.18
N PHE A 253 3.57 19.62 -4.88
CA PHE A 253 3.24 18.87 -3.67
C PHE A 253 2.86 17.43 -4.03
N ILE A 254 3.59 16.46 -3.46
CA ILE A 254 3.34 15.03 -3.63
C ILE A 254 3.03 14.46 -2.25
N HIS A 255 1.80 13.95 -2.06
CA HIS A 255 1.40 13.39 -0.77
C HIS A 255 1.98 11.99 -0.55
N GLY A 256 2.19 11.63 0.72
CA GLY A 256 2.62 10.28 1.10
C GLY A 256 1.49 9.25 1.13
N ILE A 257 1.78 8.11 1.76
CA ILE A 257 0.80 7.03 2.00
C ILE A 257 -0.24 7.50 3.04
N GLY A 258 -1.53 7.32 2.76
CA GLY A 258 -2.60 7.72 3.65
C GLY A 258 -3.96 7.84 2.96
N ILE A 259 -4.87 8.63 3.55
CA ILE A 259 -6.24 8.88 3.05
C ILE A 259 -6.27 10.01 1.99
N GLY A 260 -5.36 9.93 1.03
CA GLY A 260 -5.21 10.92 -0.05
C GLY A 260 -4.77 12.30 0.46
N LEU A 261 -5.33 13.36 -0.16
CA LEU A 261 -4.97 14.75 0.16
C LEU A 261 -5.65 15.31 1.42
N TYR A 262 -6.60 14.59 2.02
CA TYR A 262 -7.38 15.07 3.16
C TYR A 262 -6.53 15.68 4.30
N PRO A 263 -5.44 15.03 4.79
CA PRO A 263 -4.64 15.57 5.89
C PRO A 263 -3.92 16.87 5.53
N TYR A 264 -3.78 17.16 4.24
CA TYR A 264 -2.97 18.27 3.72
C TYR A 264 -3.82 19.46 3.27
N VAL A 265 -5.15 19.35 3.27
CA VAL A 265 -6.04 20.42 2.77
C VAL A 265 -5.81 21.74 3.50
N ASP A 266 -5.66 21.72 4.82
CA ASP A 266 -5.47 22.93 5.61
C ASP A 266 -4.09 23.56 5.36
N LEU A 267 -3.03 22.75 5.22
CA LEU A 267 -1.71 23.21 4.80
C LEU A 267 -1.75 23.86 3.40
N LEU A 268 -2.39 23.20 2.43
CA LEU A 268 -2.52 23.70 1.07
C LEU A 268 -3.35 25.00 1.01
N ARG A 269 -4.34 25.14 1.89
CA ARG A 269 -5.09 26.38 2.06
C ARG A 269 -4.21 27.50 2.61
N GLU A 270 -3.36 27.23 3.59
CA GLU A 270 -2.50 28.24 4.23
C GLU A 270 -1.45 28.76 3.27
N ILE A 271 -0.76 27.86 2.56
CA ILE A 271 0.17 28.23 1.47
C ILE A 271 -0.52 29.15 0.44
N ASN A 272 -1.82 28.95 0.21
CA ASN A 272 -2.60 29.75 -0.72
C ASN A 272 -3.02 31.12 -0.16
N LYS A 273 -3.23 31.26 1.15
CA LYS A 273 -3.61 32.53 1.80
C LYS A 273 -2.46 33.54 1.82
N ASP A 274 -1.25 33.10 2.13
CA ASP A 274 -0.08 33.98 2.28
C ASP A 274 0.30 34.70 0.97
N LEU A 275 -0.15 34.18 -0.18
CA LEU A 275 0.03 34.79 -1.49
C LEU A 275 -0.96 35.93 -1.80
N LYS A 276 -2.04 36.09 -1.04
CA LYS A 276 -2.98 37.21 -1.23
C LYS A 276 -2.64 38.44 -0.38
N GLY A 277 -1.80 38.29 0.65
CA GLY A 277 -1.55 39.33 1.65
C GLY A 277 -0.23 40.10 1.50
N THR A 278 0.62 39.78 0.53
CA THR A 278 1.97 40.38 0.38
C THR A 278 2.23 41.11 -0.94
N ASP A 279 1.24 41.17 -1.83
CA ASP A 279 1.32 41.89 -3.11
C ASP A 279 0.24 43.01 -3.21
N SER A 280 -0.10 43.65 -2.08
CA SER A 280 -0.92 44.88 -2.04
C SER A 280 -0.08 46.08 -1.65
#